data_AF-A0A3C1WUU7-F1
#
_entry.id   AF-A0A3C1WUU7-F1
#
_cell.length_a   1.000
_cell.length_b   1.000
_cell.length_c   1.000
_cell.angle_alpha   90.00
_cell.angle_beta   90.00
_cell.angle_gamma   90.00
#
_symmetry.space_group_name_H-M   'P 1'
#
loop_
_entity.id
_entity.type
_entity.pdbx_description
1 polymer ?
#
loop_
_entity_poly.entity_id
_entity_poly.type
_entity_poly.pdbx_seq_one_letter_code
_entity_poly.pdbx_strand_id
1 'polypeptide(L)' 'MKFNFPVVIIDEDFKSENSSGLGIRVLANAIEEENFEVLGVTSYGDLSSFAQQQSRA' A
#
# COMPACT_ATOMS: atom_id res chain seq x y z
N MET A 1 -15.19 11.09 11.49
CA MET A 1 -14.44 10.10 10.69
C MET A 1 -13.17 9.74 11.45
N LYS A 2 -12.86 8.45 11.61
CA LYS A 2 -11.51 8.06 12.04
C LYS A 2 -10.61 8.24 10.82
N PHE A 3 -9.72 9.22 10.86
CA PHE A 3 -8.66 9.37 9.86
C PHE A 3 -7.63 8.29 10.17
N ASN A 4 -7.68 7.19 9.42
CA ASN A 4 -6.59 6.24 9.45
C ASN A 4 -5.45 6.85 8.61
N PHE A 5 -4.23 6.83 9.14
CA PHE A 5 -3.04 7.22 8.40
C PHE A 5 -2.42 5.93 7.84
N PRO A 6 -2.78 5.51 6.61
CA PRO A 6 -2.26 4.28 6.06
C PRO A 6 -0.78 4.44 5.69
N VAL A 7 -0.04 3.34 5.82
CA VAL A 7 1.30 3.21 5.23
C VAL A 7 1.13 2.82 3.77
N VAL A 8 1.65 3.66 2.87
CA VAL A 8 1.60 3.39 1.43
C VAL A 8 2.92 2.81 0.97
N ILE A 9 2.87 1.64 0.33
CA ILE A 9 4.02 0.99 -0.30
C ILE A 9 3.88 1.14 -1.82
N ILE A 10 4.86 1.78 -2.46
CA ILE A 10 4.93 1.94 -3.91
C ILE A 10 6.05 1.04 -4.44
N ASP A 11 5.68 -0.03 -5.13
CA ASP A 11 6.63 -1.00 -5.66
C ASP A 11 6.07 -1.63 -6.94
N GLU A 12 6.84 -1.60 -8.03
CA GLU A 12 6.42 -2.12 -9.34
C GLU A 12 6.11 -3.63 -9.32
N ASP A 13 6.76 -4.35 -8.41
CA ASP A 13 6.62 -5.79 -8.18
C ASP A 13 5.63 -6.11 -7.05
N PHE A 14 4.93 -5.14 -6.45
CA PHE A 14 4.05 -5.39 -5.31
C PHE A 14 3.04 -6.52 -5.55
N LYS A 15 2.56 -6.68 -6.80
CA LYS A 15 1.63 -7.75 -7.22
C LYS A 15 2.32 -8.93 -7.93
N SER A 16 3.63 -8.85 -8.15
CA SER A 16 4.44 -9.87 -8.80
C SER A 16 4.71 -11.06 -7.89
N GLU A 17 4.77 -12.27 -8.43
CA GLU A 17 5.13 -13.48 -7.67
C GLU A 17 6.65 -13.72 -7.61
N ASN A 18 7.46 -12.77 -8.11
CA ASN A 18 8.90 -12.84 -7.98
C ASN A 18 9.37 -12.59 -6.53
N SER A 19 10.66 -12.84 -6.27
CA SER A 19 11.24 -12.68 -4.93
C SER A 19 11.11 -11.25 -4.38
N SER A 20 11.15 -10.24 -5.26
CA SER A 20 10.98 -8.83 -4.90
C SER A 20 9.57 -8.57 -4.36
N GLY A 21 8.56 -8.96 -5.15
CA GLY A 21 7.15 -8.86 -4.79
C GLY A 21 6.76 -9.66 -3.55
N LEU A 22 7.34 -10.85 -3.37
CA LEU A 22 7.16 -11.62 -2.14
C LEU A 22 7.76 -10.92 -0.92
N GLY A 23 8.99 -10.41 -1.04
CA GLY A 23 9.67 -9.69 0.04
C GLY A 23 8.90 -8.46 0.50
N ILE A 24 8.39 -7.65 -0.44
CA ILE A 24 7.65 -6.45 -0.08
C ILE A 24 6.29 -6.77 0.56
N ARG A 25 5.62 -7.85 0.16
CA ARG A 25 4.38 -8.30 0.81
C ARG A 25 4.61 -8.84 2.22
N VAL A 26 5.75 -9.49 2.48
CA VAL A 26 6.13 -9.89 3.84
C VAL A 26 6.30 -8.65 4.73
N LEU A 27 6.94 -7.59 4.22
CA LEU A 27 7.05 -6.33 4.94
C LEU A 27 5.67 -5.69 5.19
N ALA A 28 4.79 -5.68 4.16
CA ALA A 28 3.43 -5.17 4.29
C ALA A 28 2.66 -5.88 5.42
N ASN A 29 2.69 -7.21 5.43
CA ASN A 29 2.03 -8.01 6.45
C ASN A 29 2.60 -7.73 7.86
N ALA A 30 3.92 -7.59 7.99
CA ALA A 30 4.54 -7.26 9.28
C ALA A 30 4.11 -5.89 9.81
N ILE A 31 3.86 -4.91 8.92
CA ILE A 31 3.32 -3.60 9.29
C ILE A 31 1.85 -3.71 9.70
N GLU A 32 1.06 -4.54 9.01
CA GLU A 32 -0.34 -4.81 9.37
C GLU A 32 -0.48 -5.47 10.75
N GLU A 33 0.44 -6.36 11.12
CA GLU A 33 0.50 -6.99 12.46
C GLU A 33 0.70 -5.95 13.59
N GLU A 34 1.31 -4.81 13.28
CA GLU A 34 1.47 -3.67 14.20
C GLU A 34 0.23 -2.76 14.25
N ASN A 35 -0.91 -3.22 13.72
CA ASN A 35 -2.19 -2.50 13.66
C ASN A 35 -2.19 -1.24 12.78
N PHE A 36 -1.29 -1.18 11.79
CA PHE A 36 -1.33 -0.18 10.74
C PHE A 36 -2.13 -0.68 9.54
N GLU A 37 -2.82 0.24 8.87
CA GLU A 37 -3.41 -0.03 7.56
C GLU A 37 -2.33 0.09 6.49
N VAL A 38 -2.18 -0.91 5.63
CA VAL A 38 -1.20 -0.88 4.54
C VAL A 38 -1.91 -0.86 3.19
N LEU A 39 -1.47 0.04 2.31
CA LEU A 39 -1.91 0.11 0.92
C LEU A 39 -0.73 -0.13 -0.01
N GLY A 40 -0.78 -1.24 -0.75
CA GLY A 40 0.19 -1.53 -1.79
C GLY A 40 -0.26 -1.03 -3.16
N VAL A 41 0.60 -0.28 -3.82
CA VAL A 41 0.40 0.22 -5.19
C VAL A 41 1.61 -0.05 -6.06
N THR A 42 1.38 -0.12 -7.37
CA THR A 42 2.43 -0.43 -8.36
C THR A 42 3.09 0.82 -8.95
N SER A 43 2.50 2.00 -8.74
CA SER A 43 3.02 3.25 -9.30
C SER A 43 2.55 4.48 -8.51
N TYR A 44 3.24 5.61 -8.72
CA TYR A 44 2.78 6.91 -8.23
C TYR A 44 1.45 7.35 -8.86
N GLY A 45 1.12 6.88 -10.06
CA GLY A 45 -0.16 7.12 -10.70
C GLY A 45 -1.31 6.53 -9.90
N ASP A 46 -1.17 5.27 -9.48
CA ASP A 46 -2.14 4.56 -8.66
C ASP A 46 -2.39 5.29 -7.32
N LEU A 47 -1.32 5.75 -6.65
CA LEU A 47 -1.42 6.53 -5.42
C LEU A 47 -2.18 7.84 -5.63
N SER A 48 -1.86 8.58 -6.69
CA SER A 48 -2.51 9.85 -7.00
C SER A 48 -4.02 9.67 -7.23
N SER A 49 -4.41 8.61 -7.94
CA SER A 49 -5.81 8.25 -8.15
C SER A 49 -6.51 7.85 -6.85
N PHE A 50 -5.85 7.06 -6.00
CA PHE A 50 -6.38 6.68 -4.69
C PHE A 50 -6.63 7.90 -3.79
N ALA A 51 -5.66 8.81 -3.68
CA ALA A 51 -5.78 10.04 -2.89
C ALA A 51 -6.93 10.93 -3.39
N GLN A 52 -7.10 11.04 -4.71
CA GLN A 52 -8.22 11.79 -5.30
C GLN A 52 -9.58 11.16 -5.00
N GLN A 53 -9.69 9.82 -4.98
CA GLN A 53 -10.93 9.12 -4.61
C GLN A 53 -11.28 9.35 -3.14
N GLN A 54 -10.29 9.24 -2.25
CA GLN A 54 -10.49 9.47 -0.80
C GLN A 54 -10.83 10.92 -0.47
N SER A 55 -10.29 11.90 -1.19
CA SER A 55 -10.64 13.32 -1.02
C SER A 55 -12.09 13.66 -1.38
N ARG A 56 -12.80 12.80 -2.12
CA ARG A 56 -14.18 13.02 -2.56
C ARG A 56 -15.22 12.38 -1.62
N ALA A 57 -14.79 11.65 -0.59
CA ALA A 57 -15.64 10.92 0.35
C ALA A 57 -15.96 11.73 1.61
#